data_AF-A0A842VHW1-F1
#
_entry.id   AF-A0A842VHW1-F1
#
_cell.length_a   1.000
_cell.length_b   1.000
_cell.length_c   1.000
_cell.angle_alpha   90.00
_cell.angle_beta   90.00
_cell.angle_gamma   90.00
#
_symmetry.space_group_name_H-M   'P 1'
#
loop_
_entity.id
_entity.type
_entity.pdbx_description
1 polymer ?
#
loop_
_entity_poly.entity_id
_entity_poly.type
_entity_poly.pdbx_seq_one_letter_code
_entity_poly.pdbx_strand_id
1 'polypeptide(L)'
;MINKELRNNWEQILKFNSTLNMTDKRKSPEKKVRIPLTPIQIDAELLYDLFESLYPVFINDQPNILDIIISDDGKIVKKIYLYETKQAGIHEEYEEIPIDTINNLNLTSLDSFENYDSIFNTIRSEVINLNNLRISSIRVFKLKAIDLINQYCQQLKIYSHKVFIKNLIELISFLFKEKLFFIYPEPNLYTFLKDLFNFCKNIKLQNIFSFLMDILPDGNFIFLINFKDSIFFLKITKNYISKEPEFSIEIIKPKKDISPGADLSKTQLLKEIKEKYNASCAYYLSLDDLKSFFSN
;
A
#
# COMPACT_ATOMS: atom_id res chain seq x y z
N MET A 1 13.39 9.89 11.80
CA MET A 1 12.73 10.88 10.89
C MET A 1 12.48 10.18 9.55
N ILE A 2 11.29 10.27 8.96
CA ILE A 2 10.97 9.56 7.70
C ILE A 2 11.88 10.06 6.55
N ASN A 3 12.32 9.14 5.69
CA ASN A 3 13.16 9.39 4.53
C ASN A 3 12.57 10.54 3.69
N LYS A 4 13.41 11.52 3.33
CA LYS A 4 12.98 12.73 2.61
C LYS A 4 12.29 12.41 1.28
N GLU A 5 12.76 11.40 0.55
CA GLU A 5 12.15 11.03 -0.73
C GLU A 5 10.79 10.36 -0.55
N LEU A 6 10.65 9.52 0.47
CA LEU A 6 9.37 8.92 0.80
C LEU A 6 8.36 10.01 1.19
N ARG A 7 8.79 10.95 2.06
CA ARG A 7 7.99 12.10 2.47
C ARG A 7 7.58 12.96 1.27
N ASN A 8 8.53 13.36 0.42
CA ASN A 8 8.24 14.18 -0.75
C ASN A 8 7.25 13.50 -1.71
N ASN A 9 7.40 12.19 -1.93
CA ASN A 9 6.46 11.43 -2.76
C ASN A 9 5.07 11.36 -2.10
N TRP A 10 5.01 11.16 -0.79
CA TRP A 10 3.75 11.17 -0.04
C TRP A 10 3.05 12.52 -0.12
N GLU A 11 3.77 13.63 0.10
CA GLU A 11 3.23 15.00 -0.04
C GLU A 11 2.71 15.27 -1.47
N GLN A 12 3.32 14.69 -2.50
CA GLN A 12 2.83 14.80 -3.88
C GLN A 12 1.51 14.06 -4.11
N ILE A 13 1.32 12.90 -3.45
CA ILE A 13 0.08 12.12 -3.48
C ILE A 13 -1.02 12.89 -2.74
N LEU A 14 -0.75 13.32 -1.51
CA LEU A 14 -1.68 14.12 -0.70
C LEU A 14 -2.15 15.39 -1.43
N LYS A 15 -1.21 16.15 -1.99
CA LYS A 15 -1.51 17.35 -2.78
C LYS A 15 -2.35 17.04 -4.02
N PHE A 16 -2.16 15.88 -4.64
CA PHE A 16 -2.98 15.48 -5.78
C PHE A 16 -4.41 15.14 -5.33
N ASN A 17 -4.54 14.34 -4.27
CA ASN A 17 -5.82 13.95 -3.68
C ASN A 17 -6.66 15.18 -3.27
N SER A 18 -6.04 16.19 -2.64
CA SER A 18 -6.74 17.41 -2.22
C SER A 18 -7.26 18.25 -3.38
N THR A 19 -6.61 18.20 -4.56
CA THR A 19 -7.02 18.95 -5.75
C THR A 19 -8.12 18.27 -6.58
N LEU A 20 -8.24 16.95 -6.51
CA LEU A 20 -9.25 16.19 -7.26
C LEU A 20 -10.68 16.51 -6.80
N ASN A 21 -10.86 16.85 -5.52
CA ASN A 21 -12.16 17.28 -5.00
C ASN A 21 -12.60 18.66 -5.53
N MET A 22 -11.71 19.42 -6.17
CA MET A 22 -11.99 20.77 -6.68
C MET A 22 -12.14 20.83 -8.20
N THR A 23 -11.80 19.77 -8.93
CA THR A 23 -11.80 19.74 -10.40
C THR A 23 -12.41 18.46 -10.94
N ASP A 24 -13.13 18.54 -12.06
CA ASP A 24 -13.58 17.35 -12.80
C ASP A 24 -12.38 16.40 -12.99
N LYS A 25 -12.48 15.14 -12.49
CA LYS A 25 -11.44 14.09 -12.64
C LYS A 25 -10.84 14.04 -14.07
N ARG A 26 -11.65 14.42 -15.06
CA ARG A 26 -11.35 14.40 -16.51
C ARG A 26 -10.38 15.47 -17.03
N LYS A 27 -9.89 16.41 -16.21
CA LYS A 27 -9.04 17.54 -16.66
C LYS A 27 -7.68 17.67 -15.97
N SER A 28 -7.30 16.78 -15.04
CA SER A 28 -5.97 16.88 -14.42
C SER A 28 -4.87 16.45 -15.39
N PRO A 29 -3.75 17.19 -15.51
CA PRO A 29 -2.62 16.76 -16.33
C PRO A 29 -2.07 15.41 -15.85
N GLU A 30 -1.58 14.58 -16.78
CA GLU A 30 -0.94 13.29 -16.47
C GLU A 30 0.22 13.49 -15.48
N LYS A 31 -0.05 13.26 -14.19
CA LYS A 31 0.94 13.37 -13.12
C LYS A 31 1.35 11.98 -12.71
N LYS A 32 2.65 11.67 -12.85
CA LYS A 32 3.19 10.42 -12.33
C LYS A 32 3.62 10.57 -10.87
N VAL A 33 3.28 9.58 -10.06
CA VAL A 33 3.71 9.44 -8.66
C VAL A 33 4.22 8.03 -8.44
N ARG A 34 5.02 7.81 -7.41
CA ARG A 34 5.51 6.49 -7.05
C ARG A 34 4.56 5.83 -6.06
N ILE A 35 4.24 4.55 -6.25
CA ILE A 35 3.50 3.79 -5.24
C ILE A 35 4.37 3.70 -3.98
N PRO A 36 3.85 4.04 -2.77
CA PRO A 36 4.63 4.02 -1.54
C PRO A 36 5.39 2.70 -1.33
N LEU A 37 6.65 2.81 -0.88
CA LEU A 37 7.54 1.67 -0.64
C LEU A 37 7.84 0.77 -1.86
N THR A 38 7.57 1.24 -3.08
CA THR A 38 7.97 0.54 -4.31
C THR A 38 8.73 1.49 -5.23
N PRO A 39 9.53 1.01 -6.20
CA PRO A 39 10.09 1.86 -7.25
C PRO A 39 9.09 2.16 -8.38
N ILE A 40 7.88 1.59 -8.34
CA ILE A 40 6.91 1.63 -9.43
C ILE A 40 6.26 3.01 -9.52
N GLN A 41 6.37 3.64 -10.68
CA GLN A 41 5.65 4.88 -11.00
C GLN A 41 4.35 4.57 -11.72
N ILE A 42 3.31 5.31 -11.36
CA ILE A 42 1.95 5.16 -11.89
C ILE A 42 1.33 6.54 -12.09
N ASP A 43 0.33 6.61 -12.95
CA ASP A 43 -0.56 7.77 -13.03
C ASP A 43 -1.24 8.03 -11.67
N ALA A 44 -1.24 9.29 -11.23
CA ALA A 44 -1.75 9.66 -9.91
C ALA A 44 -3.27 9.46 -9.79
N GLU A 45 -4.03 9.66 -10.87
CA GLU A 45 -5.47 9.41 -10.89
C GLU A 45 -5.75 7.92 -10.71
N LEU A 46 -4.96 7.07 -11.38
CA LEU A 46 -5.06 5.62 -11.18
C LEU A 46 -4.67 5.21 -9.76
N LEU A 47 -3.64 5.81 -9.15
CA LEU A 47 -3.31 5.53 -7.75
C LEU A 47 -4.43 5.96 -6.79
N TYR A 48 -5.04 7.12 -7.06
CA TYR A 48 -6.20 7.60 -6.31
C TYR A 48 -7.34 6.59 -6.40
N ASP A 49 -7.72 6.16 -7.61
CA ASP A 49 -8.80 5.18 -7.80
C ASP A 49 -8.50 3.85 -7.10
N LEU A 50 -7.23 3.40 -7.11
CA LEU A 50 -6.80 2.21 -6.36
C LEU A 50 -6.94 2.41 -4.85
N PHE A 51 -6.54 3.56 -4.32
CA PHE A 51 -6.65 3.88 -2.89
C PHE A 51 -8.10 3.98 -2.44
N GLU A 52 -8.94 4.68 -3.19
CA GLU A 52 -10.39 4.81 -2.94
C GLU A 52 -11.08 3.45 -2.79
N SER A 53 -10.50 2.44 -3.42
CA SER A 53 -11.18 1.20 -3.73
C SER A 53 -10.66 0.02 -2.96
N LEU A 54 -9.35 -0.18 -2.96
CA LEU A 54 -8.71 -1.30 -2.30
C LEU A 54 -8.38 -1.00 -0.85
N TYR A 55 -7.95 0.24 -0.58
CA TYR A 55 -7.40 0.57 0.73
C TYR A 55 -8.43 0.42 1.86
N PRO A 56 -9.70 0.86 1.71
CA PRO A 56 -10.73 0.63 2.72
C PRO A 56 -10.98 -0.85 2.99
N VAL A 57 -10.92 -1.70 1.97
CA VAL A 57 -11.18 -3.14 2.12
C VAL A 57 -9.99 -3.84 2.78
N PHE A 58 -8.77 -3.54 2.34
CA PHE A 58 -7.58 -4.25 2.82
C PHE A 58 -7.11 -3.80 4.20
N ILE A 59 -7.18 -2.50 4.45
CA ILE A 59 -6.70 -1.89 5.69
C ILE A 59 -7.86 -1.64 6.67
N ASN A 60 -9.08 -2.11 6.34
CA ASN A 60 -10.29 -1.82 7.11
C ASN A 60 -10.40 -0.32 7.42
N ASP A 61 -10.00 0.49 6.44
CA ASP A 61 -9.80 1.91 6.65
C ASP A 61 -11.15 2.61 6.66
N GLN A 62 -11.44 3.22 7.79
CA GLN A 62 -12.63 4.02 8.06
C GLN A 62 -12.14 5.48 8.19
N PRO A 63 -13.00 6.50 8.30
CA PRO A 63 -12.52 7.87 8.28
C PRO A 63 -11.53 8.18 9.41
N ASN A 64 -10.49 8.92 9.07
CA ASN A 64 -9.37 9.40 9.89
C ASN A 64 -8.49 8.33 10.56
N ILE A 65 -7.18 8.47 10.37
CA ILE A 65 -6.15 7.58 10.94
C ILE A 65 -5.21 8.38 11.85
N LEU A 66 -4.78 7.76 12.95
CA LEU A 66 -3.72 8.30 13.79
C LEU A 66 -2.45 7.44 13.72
N ASP A 67 -1.34 8.02 13.30
CA ASP A 67 -0.02 7.39 13.40
C ASP A 67 0.67 7.84 14.68
N ILE A 68 1.16 6.87 15.45
CA ILE A 68 1.86 7.11 16.71
C ILE A 68 3.25 6.51 16.59
N ILE A 69 4.29 7.35 16.71
CA ILE A 69 5.68 6.89 16.77
C ILE A 69 6.09 6.83 18.24
N ILE A 70 6.58 5.67 18.68
CA ILE A 70 6.98 5.42 20.06
C ILE A 70 8.45 4.97 20.15
N SER A 71 9.06 5.10 21.32
CA SER A 71 10.36 4.49 21.62
C SER A 71 10.30 2.96 21.50
N ASP A 72 11.45 2.33 21.27
CA ASP A 72 11.51 0.87 21.06
C ASP A 72 11.08 0.05 22.29
N ASP A 73 11.20 0.63 23.49
CA ASP A 73 10.68 0.05 24.74
C ASP A 73 9.19 0.34 24.99
N GLY A 74 8.54 1.05 24.07
CA GLY A 74 7.12 1.40 24.12
C GLY A 74 6.70 2.42 25.17
N LYS A 75 7.65 3.02 25.90
CA LYS A 75 7.36 3.89 27.05
C LYS A 75 7.11 5.34 26.70
N ILE A 76 7.66 5.82 25.59
CA ILE A 76 7.67 7.25 25.26
C ILE A 76 7.04 7.46 23.89
N VAL A 77 5.98 8.27 23.83
CA VAL A 77 5.46 8.78 22.56
C VAL A 77 6.41 9.85 22.04
N LYS A 78 6.79 9.74 20.77
CA LYS A 78 7.75 10.64 20.12
C LYS A 78 7.07 11.61 19.18
N LYS A 79 6.11 11.13 18.39
CA LYS A 79 5.38 11.91 17.39
C LYS A 79 4.00 11.32 17.18
N ILE A 80 3.04 12.17 16.83
CA ILE A 80 1.69 11.75 16.51
C ILE A 80 1.26 12.50 15.25
N TYR A 81 0.77 11.76 14.27
CA TYR A 81 0.25 12.34 13.03
C TYR A 81 -1.21 11.96 12.84
N LEU A 82 -2.08 12.97 12.75
CA LEU A 82 -3.48 12.80 12.42
C LEU A 82 -3.68 12.99 10.93
N TYR A 83 -4.26 11.99 10.28
CA TYR A 83 -4.63 12.01 8.88
C TYR A 83 -6.13 12.18 8.78
N GLU A 84 -6.58 13.39 8.44
CA GLU A 84 -8.00 13.63 8.17
C GLU A 84 -8.39 13.08 6.79
N THR A 85 -9.53 12.41 6.72
CA THR A 85 -10.06 11.86 5.46
C THR A 85 -11.53 12.23 5.28
N LYS A 86 -11.84 12.85 4.14
CA LYS A 86 -13.23 13.06 3.71
C LYS A 86 -13.86 11.77 3.18
N GLN A 87 -13.01 10.88 2.66
CA GLN A 87 -13.38 9.60 2.09
C GLN A 87 -12.39 8.54 2.58
N ALA A 88 -12.90 7.37 2.97
CA ALA A 88 -12.09 6.24 3.39
C ALA A 88 -11.00 5.91 2.34
N GLY A 89 -9.77 5.66 2.81
CA GLY A 89 -8.62 5.37 1.95
C GLY A 89 -8.01 6.56 1.20
N ILE A 90 -8.64 7.74 1.23
CA ILE A 90 -8.11 8.96 0.60
C ILE A 90 -7.67 9.97 1.66
N HIS A 91 -6.36 10.07 1.84
CA HIS A 91 -5.75 11.12 2.67
C HIS A 91 -5.45 12.35 1.81
N GLU A 92 -5.82 13.53 2.29
CA GLU A 92 -5.58 14.82 1.62
C GLU A 92 -4.46 15.61 2.28
N GLU A 93 -4.33 15.48 3.60
CA GLU A 93 -3.32 16.13 4.41
C GLU A 93 -3.06 15.34 5.69
N TYR A 94 -2.10 15.82 6.47
CA TYR A 94 -1.84 15.32 7.81
C TYR A 94 -1.34 16.46 8.68
N GLU A 95 -1.63 16.38 9.97
CA GLU A 95 -1.13 17.31 10.98
C GLU A 95 -0.36 16.57 12.06
N GLU A 96 0.70 17.20 12.58
CA GLU A 96 1.39 16.71 13.77
C GLU A 96 0.66 17.27 15.00
N ILE A 97 0.03 16.41 15.79
CA ILE A 97 -0.68 16.84 17.01
C ILE A 97 0.23 16.77 18.24
N PRO A 98 -0.02 17.57 19.29
CA PRO A 98 0.82 17.60 20.49
C PRO A 98 0.98 16.21 21.11
N ILE A 99 2.20 15.85 21.50
CA ILE A 99 2.48 14.55 22.12
C ILE A 99 1.70 14.41 23.44
N ASP A 100 1.49 15.52 24.14
CA ASP A 100 0.75 15.61 25.40
C ASP A 100 -0.71 15.15 25.29
N THR A 101 -1.27 15.10 24.07
CA THR A 101 -2.61 14.57 23.78
C THR A 101 -2.78 13.13 24.29
N ILE A 102 -1.73 12.32 24.25
CA ILE A 102 -1.78 10.91 24.68
C ILE A 102 -0.57 10.49 25.53
N ASN A 103 0.27 11.42 25.98
CA ASN A 103 1.50 11.12 26.72
C ASN A 103 1.27 10.35 28.03
N ASN A 104 0.08 10.47 28.62
CA ASN A 104 -0.28 9.76 29.86
C ASN A 104 -0.68 8.30 29.60
N LEU A 105 -0.82 7.87 28.34
CA LEU A 105 -1.15 6.49 28.01
C LEU A 105 0.11 5.63 28.03
N ASN A 106 0.12 4.65 28.92
CA ASN A 106 1.18 3.65 28.96
C ASN A 106 1.01 2.65 27.80
N LEU A 107 1.59 2.99 26.65
CA LEU A 107 1.56 2.17 25.44
C LEU A 107 2.44 0.91 25.50
N THR A 108 3.19 0.68 26.60
CA THR A 108 3.92 -0.59 26.80
C THR A 108 2.98 -1.80 26.85
N SER A 109 1.74 -1.57 27.26
CA SER A 109 0.68 -2.58 27.26
C SER A 109 0.24 -2.99 25.85
N LEU A 110 0.62 -2.27 24.79
CA LEU A 110 0.39 -2.72 23.41
C LEU A 110 1.21 -3.98 23.06
N ASP A 111 2.23 -4.36 23.85
CA ASP A 111 2.95 -5.62 23.66
C ASP A 111 2.24 -6.82 24.33
N SER A 112 1.33 -6.56 25.29
CA SER A 112 0.54 -7.53 26.05
C SER A 112 -0.94 -7.41 25.70
N PHE A 113 -1.44 -8.32 24.85
CA PHE A 113 -2.76 -8.38 24.20
C PHE A 113 -4.05 -8.10 25.01
N GLU A 114 -4.00 -7.68 26.27
CA GLU A 114 -5.15 -7.64 27.18
C GLU A 114 -5.96 -6.33 27.17
N ASN A 115 -5.58 -5.27 26.44
CA ASN A 115 -6.30 -3.99 26.55
C ASN A 115 -6.36 -3.03 25.33
N TYR A 116 -6.25 -3.54 24.09
CA TYR A 116 -6.27 -2.66 22.90
C TYR A 116 -7.52 -1.80 22.77
N ASP A 117 -8.70 -2.35 23.07
CA ASP A 117 -9.97 -1.63 23.01
C ASP A 117 -10.00 -0.42 23.95
N SER A 118 -9.60 -0.60 25.21
CA SER A 118 -9.61 0.52 26.15
C SER A 118 -8.61 1.59 25.73
N ILE A 119 -7.40 1.20 25.31
CA ILE A 119 -6.36 2.14 24.87
C ILE A 119 -6.86 2.93 23.66
N PHE A 120 -7.39 2.23 22.65
CA PHE A 120 -7.93 2.86 21.45
C PHE A 120 -9.09 3.80 21.77
N ASN A 121 -10.03 3.38 22.62
CA ASN A 121 -11.16 4.23 23.01
C ASN A 121 -10.72 5.47 23.78
N THR A 122 -9.69 5.38 24.61
CA THR A 122 -9.10 6.55 25.28
C THR A 122 -8.43 7.48 24.26
N ILE A 123 -7.55 6.97 23.39
CA ILE A 123 -6.92 7.77 22.32
C ILE A 123 -7.97 8.47 21.47
N ARG A 124 -9.01 7.73 21.06
CA ARG A 124 -10.10 8.28 20.26
C ARG A 124 -10.82 9.41 20.97
N SER A 125 -11.04 9.29 22.28
CA SER A 125 -11.70 10.33 23.08
C SER A 125 -10.85 11.59 23.18
N GLU A 126 -9.53 11.44 23.38
CA GLU A 126 -8.59 12.57 23.42
C GLU A 126 -8.51 13.30 22.07
N VAL A 127 -8.45 12.56 20.96
CA VAL A 127 -8.43 13.16 19.61
C VAL A 127 -9.75 13.88 19.29
N ILE A 128 -10.90 13.32 19.71
CA ILE A 128 -12.19 14.01 19.58
C ILE A 128 -12.20 15.31 20.37
N ASN A 129 -11.70 15.32 21.60
CA ASN A 129 -11.67 16.52 22.43
C ASN A 129 -10.76 17.62 21.86
N LEU A 130 -9.66 17.22 21.20
CA LEU A 130 -8.69 18.16 20.64
C LEU A 130 -9.11 18.71 19.27
N ASN A 131 -9.52 17.84 18.36
CA ASN A 131 -9.70 18.17 16.93
C ASN A 131 -11.15 18.06 16.47
N ASN A 132 -12.09 17.60 17.32
CA ASN A 132 -13.47 17.26 16.94
C ASN A 132 -13.53 16.21 15.80
N LEU A 133 -12.50 15.37 15.71
CA LEU A 133 -12.37 14.32 14.70
C LEU A 133 -12.43 12.95 15.37
N ARG A 134 -13.30 12.08 14.85
CA ARG A 134 -13.34 10.68 15.26
C ARG A 134 -12.35 9.90 14.42
N ILE A 135 -11.31 9.36 15.06
CA ILE A 135 -10.43 8.38 14.43
C ILE A 135 -11.08 7.00 14.43
N SER A 136 -10.75 6.24 13.40
CA SER A 136 -11.26 4.89 13.22
C SER A 136 -10.18 3.82 13.32
N SER A 137 -8.93 4.19 13.11
CA SER A 137 -7.78 3.32 13.30
C SER A 137 -6.57 4.08 13.86
N ILE A 138 -5.74 3.33 14.58
CA ILE A 138 -4.41 3.75 15.02
C ILE A 138 -3.36 2.87 14.38
N ARG A 139 -2.23 3.46 13.98
CA ARG A 139 -1.04 2.76 13.52
C ARG A 139 0.12 3.14 14.41
N VAL A 140 0.74 2.16 15.04
CA VAL A 140 1.82 2.39 16.02
C VAL A 140 3.13 1.87 15.46
N PHE A 141 4.14 2.73 15.42
CA PHE A 141 5.48 2.43 14.91
C PHE A 141 6.52 2.61 16.01
N LYS A 142 7.29 1.57 16.30
CA LYS A 142 8.53 1.71 17.09
C LYS A 142 9.58 2.46 16.26
N LEU A 143 10.46 3.23 16.89
CA LEU A 143 11.53 3.98 16.19
C LEU A 143 12.36 3.08 15.25
N LYS A 144 12.70 1.86 15.70
CA LYS A 144 13.39 0.85 14.89
C LYS A 144 12.65 0.52 13.59
N ALA A 145 11.30 0.51 13.57
CA ALA A 145 10.55 0.32 12.32
C ALA A 145 10.81 1.46 11.33
N ILE A 146 10.77 2.70 11.83
CA ILE A 146 11.00 3.90 11.01
C ILE A 146 12.40 3.86 10.41
N ASP A 147 13.41 3.49 11.20
CA ASP A 147 14.79 3.39 10.74
C ASP A 147 14.98 2.33 9.65
N LEU A 148 14.36 1.15 9.81
CA LEU A 148 14.39 0.09 8.79
C LEU A 148 13.70 0.51 7.49
N ILE A 149 12.52 1.13 7.59
CA ILE A 149 11.80 1.67 6.43
C ILE A 149 12.65 2.72 5.71
N ASN A 150 13.34 3.58 6.46
CA ASN A 150 14.20 4.59 5.90
C ASN A 150 15.39 4.00 5.15
N GLN A 151 16.06 3.01 5.75
CA GLN A 151 17.17 2.29 5.14
C GLN A 151 16.73 1.61 3.83
N TYR A 152 15.57 0.95 3.85
CA TYR A 152 14.97 0.36 2.65
C TYR A 152 14.72 1.41 1.57
N CYS A 153 14.12 2.55 1.93
CA CYS A 153 13.78 3.62 0.99
C CYS A 153 15.01 4.28 0.35
N GLN A 154 16.15 4.35 1.05
CA GLN A 154 17.39 4.92 0.50
C GLN A 154 17.89 4.15 -0.73
N GLN A 155 17.63 2.84 -0.79
CA GLN A 155 18.14 1.97 -1.84
C GLN A 155 17.10 1.68 -2.93
N LEU A 156 15.83 2.09 -2.70
CA LEU A 156 14.68 1.75 -3.55
C LEU A 156 14.85 2.17 -5.01
N LYS A 157 15.50 3.30 -5.28
CA LYS A 157 15.73 3.81 -6.65
C LYS A 157 16.73 2.98 -7.46
N ILE A 158 17.58 2.22 -6.79
CA ILE A 158 18.69 1.47 -7.40
C ILE A 158 18.30 0.01 -7.58
N TYR A 159 17.29 -0.47 -6.86
CA TYR A 159 16.84 -1.85 -6.93
C TYR A 159 16.17 -2.18 -8.26
N SER A 160 16.56 -3.32 -8.85
CA SER A 160 15.76 -3.98 -9.87
C SER A 160 14.44 -4.47 -9.27
N HIS A 161 13.46 -4.84 -10.12
CA HIS A 161 12.18 -5.26 -9.58
C HIS A 161 12.23 -6.55 -8.77
N LYS A 162 13.09 -7.50 -9.17
CA LYS A 162 13.34 -8.72 -8.39
C LYS A 162 13.88 -8.37 -7.00
N VAL A 163 14.86 -7.47 -6.93
CA VAL A 163 15.51 -7.07 -5.68
C VAL A 163 14.57 -6.29 -4.77
N PHE A 164 13.77 -5.35 -5.30
CA PHE A 164 12.88 -4.57 -4.42
C PHE A 164 11.83 -5.48 -3.77
N ILE A 165 11.25 -6.45 -4.48
CA ILE A 165 10.20 -7.32 -3.93
C ILE A 165 10.79 -8.20 -2.83
N LYS A 166 11.96 -8.79 -3.10
CA LYS A 166 12.70 -9.59 -2.13
C LYS A 166 12.92 -8.81 -0.82
N ASN A 167 13.43 -7.60 -0.94
CA ASN A 167 13.77 -6.76 0.21
C ASN A 167 12.52 -6.21 0.91
N LEU A 168 11.42 -5.97 0.19
CA LEU A 168 10.15 -5.56 0.77
C LEU A 168 9.55 -6.68 1.63
N ILE A 169 9.54 -7.92 1.12
CA ILE A 169 9.07 -9.11 1.86
C ILE A 169 9.91 -9.30 3.12
N GLU A 170 11.24 -9.16 3.02
CA GLU A 170 12.15 -9.27 4.16
C GLU A 170 11.91 -8.17 5.21
N LEU A 171 11.73 -6.92 4.78
CA LEU A 171 11.37 -5.80 5.65
C LEU A 171 10.07 -6.09 6.41
N ILE A 172 8.99 -6.45 5.70
CA ILE A 172 7.68 -6.72 6.30
C ILE A 172 7.78 -7.89 7.29
N SER A 173 8.46 -8.98 6.90
CA SER A 173 8.68 -10.13 7.79
C SER A 173 9.39 -9.73 9.08
N PHE A 174 10.42 -8.89 8.98
CA PHE A 174 11.17 -8.42 10.14
C PHE A 174 10.32 -7.51 11.05
N LEU A 175 9.54 -6.59 10.46
CA LEU A 175 8.63 -5.71 11.21
C LEU A 175 7.62 -6.52 12.05
N PHE A 176 7.04 -7.59 11.48
CA PHE A 176 6.12 -8.46 12.21
C PHE A 176 6.82 -9.30 13.28
N LYS A 177 7.93 -9.96 12.93
CA LYS A 177 8.67 -10.84 13.83
C LYS A 177 9.12 -10.11 15.09
N GLU A 178 9.61 -8.88 14.92
CA GLU A 178 10.14 -8.05 15.99
C GLU A 178 9.06 -7.16 16.65
N LYS A 179 7.79 -7.30 16.23
CA LYS A 179 6.65 -6.51 16.74
C LYS A 179 6.93 -5.00 16.73
N LEU A 180 7.43 -4.49 15.61
CA LEU A 180 7.84 -3.07 15.46
C LEU A 180 6.74 -2.18 14.90
N PHE A 181 5.69 -2.79 14.38
CA PHE A 181 4.56 -2.11 13.76
C PHE A 181 3.27 -2.78 14.20
N PHE A 182 2.23 -1.97 14.43
CA PHE A 182 0.93 -2.42 14.88
C PHE A 182 -0.18 -1.57 14.26
N ILE A 183 -1.32 -2.17 13.93
CA ILE A 183 -2.52 -1.49 13.46
C ILE A 183 -3.70 -1.95 14.30
N TYR A 184 -4.55 -1.02 14.73
CA TYR A 184 -5.81 -1.33 15.41
C TYR A 184 -6.97 -0.49 14.88
N PRO A 185 -8.16 -1.05 14.64
CA PRO A 185 -8.45 -2.50 14.63
C PRO A 185 -7.58 -3.25 13.60
N GLU A 186 -7.25 -4.52 13.84
CA GLU A 186 -6.39 -5.29 12.92
C GLU A 186 -7.11 -5.47 11.56
N PRO A 187 -6.51 -5.01 10.45
CA PRO A 187 -7.11 -5.22 9.13
C PRO A 187 -6.95 -6.65 8.61
N ASN A 188 -7.88 -7.09 7.76
CA ASN A 188 -7.84 -8.44 7.17
C ASN A 188 -6.53 -8.72 6.41
N LEU A 189 -6.01 -7.76 5.64
CA LEU A 189 -4.73 -7.94 4.96
C LEU A 189 -3.56 -8.02 5.95
N TYR A 190 -3.61 -7.23 7.03
CA TYR A 190 -2.58 -7.24 8.07
C TYR A 190 -2.55 -8.58 8.80
N THR A 191 -3.70 -9.10 9.21
CA THR A 191 -3.85 -10.41 9.85
C THR A 191 -3.40 -11.52 8.90
N PHE A 192 -3.84 -11.49 7.64
CA PHE A 192 -3.40 -12.44 6.62
C PHE A 192 -1.87 -12.47 6.46
N LEU A 193 -1.23 -11.30 6.32
CA LEU A 193 0.23 -11.23 6.17
C LEU A 193 0.94 -11.73 7.43
N LYS A 194 0.50 -11.29 8.61
CA LYS A 194 1.04 -11.74 9.90
C LYS A 194 0.97 -13.26 10.03
N ASP A 195 -0.17 -13.86 9.69
CA ASP A 195 -0.37 -15.31 9.73
C ASP A 195 0.44 -16.05 8.66
N LEU A 196 0.56 -15.51 7.45
CA LEU A 196 1.41 -16.04 6.40
C LEU A 196 2.89 -16.09 6.85
N PHE A 197 3.40 -15.01 7.45
CA PHE A 197 4.77 -14.97 7.97
C PHE A 197 4.97 -15.91 9.15
N ASN A 198 3.96 -16.06 10.02
CA ASN A 198 4.00 -17.01 11.13
C ASN A 198 3.98 -18.47 10.64
N PHE A 199 3.14 -18.79 9.66
CA PHE A 199 3.07 -20.11 9.04
C PHE A 199 4.41 -20.46 8.35
N CYS A 200 4.98 -19.50 7.63
CA CYS A 200 6.26 -19.64 6.96
C CYS A 200 7.47 -19.35 7.86
N LYS A 201 7.38 -19.39 9.19
CA LYS A 201 8.47 -18.95 10.10
C LYS A 201 9.84 -19.60 9.83
N ASN A 202 9.86 -20.84 9.33
CA ASN A 202 11.08 -21.57 8.97
C ASN A 202 11.46 -21.45 7.49
N ILE A 203 10.57 -20.87 6.67
CA ILE A 203 10.75 -20.70 5.24
C ILE A 203 10.97 -19.21 4.94
N LYS A 204 12.10 -18.90 4.35
CA LYS A 204 12.38 -17.56 3.82
C LYS A 204 11.43 -17.29 2.65
N LEU A 205 10.33 -16.57 2.88
CA LEU A 205 9.33 -16.24 1.84
C LEU A 205 9.95 -15.55 0.62
N GLN A 206 11.02 -14.79 0.83
CA GLN A 206 11.78 -14.19 -0.27
C GLN A 206 12.39 -15.23 -1.22
N ASN A 207 12.69 -16.44 -0.73
CA ASN A 207 13.17 -17.56 -1.55
C ASN A 207 12.02 -18.20 -2.33
N ILE A 208 10.84 -18.35 -1.72
CA ILE A 208 9.63 -18.81 -2.43
C ILE A 208 9.32 -17.84 -3.57
N PHE A 209 9.32 -16.55 -3.29
CA PHE A 209 9.07 -15.54 -4.30
C PHE A 209 10.12 -15.62 -5.42
N SER A 210 11.41 -15.70 -5.09
CA SER A 210 12.47 -15.86 -6.08
C SER A 210 12.25 -17.09 -6.96
N PHE A 211 11.90 -18.23 -6.36
CA PHE A 211 11.57 -19.45 -7.08
C PHE A 211 10.37 -19.29 -8.03
N LEU A 212 9.27 -18.67 -7.55
CA LEU A 212 8.09 -18.38 -8.38
C LEU A 212 8.46 -17.52 -9.58
N MET A 213 9.32 -16.52 -9.38
CA MET A 213 9.80 -15.68 -10.47
C MET A 213 10.67 -16.49 -11.45
N ASP A 214 11.55 -17.35 -10.96
CA ASP A 214 12.43 -18.14 -11.82
C ASP A 214 11.64 -19.12 -12.72
N ILE A 215 10.52 -19.67 -12.24
CA ILE A 215 9.66 -20.60 -13.02
C ILE A 215 8.65 -19.91 -13.95
N LEU A 216 8.43 -18.59 -13.82
CA LEU A 216 7.55 -17.88 -14.75
C LEU A 216 8.06 -18.05 -16.19
N PRO A 217 7.18 -18.26 -17.18
CA PRO A 217 7.62 -18.39 -18.56
C PRO A 217 8.28 -17.10 -19.05
N ASP A 218 9.06 -17.20 -20.11
CA ASP A 218 9.70 -16.03 -20.70
C ASP A 218 8.70 -15.17 -21.47
N GLY A 219 8.94 -13.86 -21.43
CA GLY A 219 8.22 -12.87 -22.24
C GLY A 219 7.32 -11.94 -21.43
N ASN A 220 6.35 -11.38 -22.15
CA ASN A 220 5.51 -10.28 -21.70
C ASN A 220 4.14 -10.83 -21.26
N PHE A 221 3.79 -10.62 -20.01
CA PHE A 221 2.48 -10.94 -19.46
C PHE A 221 1.70 -9.66 -19.24
N ILE A 222 0.45 -9.64 -19.65
CA ILE A 222 -0.44 -8.51 -19.40
C ILE A 222 -1.72 -8.98 -18.72
N PHE A 223 -2.03 -8.33 -17.61
CA PHE A 223 -3.25 -8.57 -16.86
C PHE A 223 -4.14 -7.36 -17.04
N LEU A 224 -5.26 -7.56 -17.72
CA LEU A 224 -6.37 -6.62 -17.73
C LEU A 224 -7.07 -6.73 -16.37
N ILE A 225 -6.94 -5.69 -15.57
CA ILE A 225 -7.56 -5.61 -14.25
C ILE A 225 -8.72 -4.62 -14.33
N ASN A 226 -9.93 -5.09 -14.05
CA ASN A 226 -11.09 -4.22 -13.95
C ASN A 226 -11.55 -4.06 -12.50
N PHE A 227 -12.08 -2.88 -12.21
CA PHE A 227 -12.57 -2.54 -10.91
C PHE A 227 -13.58 -1.38 -11.00
N LYS A 228 -14.82 -1.58 -10.51
CA LYS A 228 -15.94 -0.64 -10.78
C LYS A 228 -15.98 -0.30 -12.29
N ASP A 229 -15.96 1.00 -12.61
CA ASP A 229 -15.95 1.56 -13.97
C ASP A 229 -14.52 1.86 -14.48
N SER A 230 -13.50 1.53 -13.69
CA SER A 230 -12.09 1.79 -14.00
C SER A 230 -11.34 0.53 -14.37
N ILE A 231 -10.34 0.69 -15.23
CA ILE A 231 -9.53 -0.40 -15.76
C ILE A 231 -8.08 0.03 -15.83
N PHE A 232 -7.19 -0.93 -15.60
CA PHE A 232 -5.77 -0.76 -15.82
C PHE A 232 -5.14 -2.07 -16.30
N PHE A 233 -3.98 -1.94 -16.92
CA PHE A 233 -3.14 -3.09 -17.25
C PHE A 233 -1.99 -3.19 -16.26
N LEU A 234 -1.79 -4.37 -15.71
CA LEU A 234 -0.54 -4.74 -15.06
C LEU A 234 0.28 -5.52 -16.09
N LYS A 235 1.36 -4.91 -16.57
CA LYS A 235 2.32 -5.54 -17.47
C LYS A 235 3.51 -6.05 -16.66
N ILE A 236 3.80 -7.34 -16.79
CA ILE A 236 4.97 -7.99 -16.21
C ILE A 236 5.83 -8.49 -17.37
N THR A 237 7.08 -8.05 -17.44
CA THR A 237 8.03 -8.52 -18.44
C THR A 237 9.12 -9.32 -17.75
N LYS A 238 9.40 -10.54 -18.23
CA LYS A 238 10.58 -11.32 -17.85
C LYS A 238 11.64 -11.17 -18.93
N ASN A 239 12.80 -10.62 -18.56
CA ASN A 239 13.98 -10.47 -19.39
C ASN A 239 15.18 -11.13 -18.72
N TYR A 240 16.30 -11.28 -19.44
CA TYR A 240 17.54 -11.79 -18.88
C TYR A 240 18.63 -10.71 -18.94
N ILE A 241 19.28 -10.47 -17.80
CA ILE A 241 20.50 -9.66 -17.72
C ILE A 241 21.60 -10.59 -17.23
N SER A 242 22.64 -10.81 -18.05
CA SER A 242 23.77 -11.67 -17.69
C SER A 242 23.38 -13.10 -17.24
N LYS A 243 22.38 -13.71 -17.90
CA LYS A 243 21.79 -15.03 -17.60
C LYS A 243 20.93 -15.12 -16.34
N GLU A 244 20.78 -14.03 -15.59
CA GLU A 244 19.84 -13.96 -14.47
C GLU A 244 18.50 -13.38 -14.94
N PRO A 245 17.36 -13.98 -14.53
CA PRO A 245 16.05 -13.45 -14.87
C PRO A 245 15.78 -12.17 -14.07
N GLU A 246 15.42 -11.13 -14.80
CA GLU A 246 15.03 -9.82 -14.31
C GLU A 246 13.62 -9.48 -14.76
N PHE A 247 12.92 -8.72 -13.92
CA PHE A 247 11.51 -8.43 -14.15
C PHE A 247 11.26 -6.94 -14.27
N SER A 248 10.35 -6.57 -15.16
CA SER A 248 9.74 -5.25 -15.16
C SER A 248 8.27 -5.32 -14.81
N ILE A 249 7.82 -4.42 -13.94
CA ILE A 249 6.42 -4.24 -13.58
C ILE A 249 6.02 -2.84 -14.01
N GLU A 250 4.97 -2.74 -14.82
CA GLU A 250 4.40 -1.48 -15.27
C GLU A 250 2.89 -1.51 -15.06
N ILE A 251 2.34 -0.42 -14.51
CA ILE A 251 0.90 -0.26 -14.34
C ILE A 251 0.44 0.85 -15.29
N ILE A 252 -0.46 0.51 -16.21
CA ILE A 252 -0.81 1.33 -17.36
C ILE A 252 -2.32 1.61 -17.32
N LYS A 253 -2.69 2.89 -17.35
CA LYS A 253 -4.07 3.31 -17.61
C LYS A 253 -4.37 3.13 -19.11
N PRO A 254 -5.43 2.39 -19.51
CA PRO A 254 -5.79 2.22 -20.90
C PRO A 254 -6.11 3.58 -21.53
N LYS A 255 -5.64 3.80 -22.76
CA LYS A 255 -6.12 4.90 -23.60
C LYS A 255 -7.57 4.60 -24.01
N LYS A 256 -8.38 5.63 -24.26
CA LYS A 256 -9.82 5.54 -24.57
C LYS A 256 -10.18 4.49 -25.62
N ASP A 257 -9.27 4.20 -26.55
CA ASP A 257 -9.44 3.24 -27.64
C ASP A 257 -9.43 1.77 -27.19
N ILE A 258 -9.06 1.48 -25.94
CA ILE A 258 -9.16 0.15 -25.31
C ILE A 258 -10.08 0.25 -24.09
N SER A 259 -11.33 0.62 -24.32
CA SER A 259 -12.36 0.60 -23.29
C SER A 259 -13.26 -0.62 -23.50
N PRO A 260 -13.44 -1.50 -22.50
CA PRO A 260 -14.51 -2.49 -22.54
C PRO A 260 -15.83 -1.74 -22.42
N GLY A 261 -16.42 -1.59 -23.59
CA GLY A 261 -17.53 -0.71 -23.90
C GLY A 261 -17.73 -0.67 -25.42
N ALA A 262 -16.68 -0.97 -26.19
CA ALA A 262 -16.84 -1.52 -27.53
C ALA A 262 -17.49 -2.92 -27.45
N ASP A 263 -18.31 -3.30 -28.44
CA ASP A 263 -19.01 -4.59 -28.60
C ASP A 263 -18.08 -5.81 -28.76
N LEU A 264 -16.94 -5.83 -28.07
CA LEU A 264 -15.96 -6.89 -28.09
C LEU A 264 -16.26 -7.88 -26.98
N SER A 265 -16.34 -9.16 -27.34
CA SER A 265 -16.28 -10.24 -26.36
C SER A 265 -14.97 -10.18 -25.56
N LYS A 266 -14.98 -10.64 -24.31
CA LYS A 266 -13.76 -10.70 -23.45
C LYS A 266 -12.57 -11.35 -24.16
N THR A 267 -12.81 -12.39 -24.97
CA THR A 267 -11.77 -13.08 -25.75
C THR A 267 -11.17 -12.21 -26.84
N GLN A 268 -11.98 -11.41 -27.55
CA GLN A 268 -11.49 -10.47 -28.55
C GLN A 268 -10.66 -9.36 -27.90
N LEU A 269 -11.14 -8.80 -26.79
CA LEU A 269 -10.41 -7.79 -26.03
C LEU A 269 -9.03 -8.30 -25.57
N LEU A 270 -8.97 -9.50 -25.00
CA LEU A 270 -7.69 -10.10 -24.60
C LEU A 270 -6.75 -10.35 -25.78
N LYS A 271 -7.28 -10.71 -26.95
CA LYS A 271 -6.49 -10.88 -28.17
C LYS A 271 -5.91 -9.54 -28.65
N GLU A 272 -6.72 -8.49 -28.71
CA GLU A 272 -6.26 -7.15 -29.08
C GLU A 272 -5.20 -6.59 -28.12
N ILE A 273 -5.41 -6.78 -26.81
CA ILE A 273 -4.43 -6.39 -25.79
C ILE A 273 -3.13 -7.18 -25.98
N LYS A 274 -3.23 -8.49 -26.21
CA LYS A 274 -2.07 -9.35 -26.46
C LYS A 274 -1.25 -8.84 -27.65
N GLU A 275 -1.91 -8.53 -28.76
CA GLU A 275 -1.27 -8.02 -29.98
C GLU A 275 -0.66 -6.62 -29.76
N LYS A 276 -1.43 -5.69 -29.19
CA LYS A 276 -1.02 -4.29 -28.98
C LYS A 276 0.19 -4.16 -28.06
N TYR A 277 0.27 -4.98 -27.02
CA TYR A 277 1.36 -4.93 -26.04
C TYR A 277 2.46 -5.98 -26.31
N ASN A 278 2.38 -6.69 -27.44
CA ASN A 278 3.29 -7.78 -27.80
C ASN A 278 3.47 -8.77 -26.64
N ALA A 279 2.36 -9.23 -26.07
CA ALA A 279 2.33 -10.10 -24.91
C ALA A 279 2.37 -11.58 -25.32
N SER A 280 3.11 -12.40 -24.57
CA SER A 280 3.06 -13.87 -24.67
C SER A 280 1.67 -14.37 -24.27
N CYS A 281 1.11 -13.80 -23.20
CA CYS A 281 -0.23 -14.09 -22.68
C CYS A 281 -0.92 -12.81 -22.20
N ALA A 282 -2.25 -12.78 -22.36
CA ALA A 282 -3.13 -11.77 -21.77
C ALA A 282 -4.15 -12.46 -20.88
N TYR A 283 -4.30 -11.97 -19.65
CA TYR A 283 -5.23 -12.50 -18.65
C TYR A 283 -6.21 -11.40 -18.24
N TYR A 284 -7.40 -11.83 -17.80
CA TYR A 284 -8.39 -10.95 -17.21
C TYR A 284 -8.50 -11.27 -15.71
N LEU A 285 -8.45 -10.25 -14.87
CA LEU A 285 -8.61 -10.35 -13.43
C LEU A 285 -9.63 -9.31 -12.98
N SER A 286 -10.67 -9.75 -12.28
CA SER A 286 -11.56 -8.82 -11.58
C SER A 286 -11.04 -8.53 -10.19
N LEU A 287 -10.84 -7.24 -9.91
CA LEU A 287 -10.47 -6.80 -8.58
C LEU A 287 -11.63 -6.94 -7.59
N ASP A 288 -12.88 -6.98 -8.07
CA ASP A 288 -14.05 -7.25 -7.23
C ASP A 288 -14.05 -8.70 -6.74
N ASP A 289 -13.63 -9.65 -7.58
CA ASP A 289 -13.40 -11.03 -7.16
C ASP A 289 -12.31 -11.09 -6.06
N LEU A 290 -11.23 -10.34 -6.22
CA LEU A 290 -10.17 -10.25 -5.20
C LEU A 290 -10.71 -9.66 -3.88
N LYS A 291 -11.52 -8.59 -3.95
CA LYS A 291 -12.14 -7.99 -2.75
C LYS A 291 -13.02 -8.97 -2.00
N SER A 292 -13.78 -9.79 -2.71
CA SER A 292 -14.66 -10.80 -2.09
C SER A 292 -13.89 -11.78 -1.21
N PHE A 293 -12.63 -12.08 -1.56
CA PHE A 293 -11.76 -12.95 -0.75
C PHE A 293 -11.38 -12.34 0.59
N PHE A 294 -11.25 -11.01 0.66
CA PHE A 294 -10.84 -10.28 1.88
C PHE A 294 -12.01 -9.65 2.63
N SER A 295 -13.24 -9.79 2.14
CA SER A 295 -14.44 -9.19 2.75
C SER A 295 -15.26 -10.17 3.60
N ASN A 296 -14.77 -11.41 3.78
CA ASN A 296 -15.39 -12.46 4.58
C ASN A 296 -14.72 -12.61 5.95
#